data_AF-A0A1I5D994-F1
#
_entry.id   AF-A0A1I5D994-F1
#
_cell.length_a   1.000
_cell.length_b   1.000
_cell.length_c   1.000
_cell.angle_alpha   90.00
_cell.angle_beta   90.00
_cell.angle_gamma   90.00
#
_symmetry.space_group_name_H-M   'P 1'
#
loop_
_entity.id
_entity.type
_entity.pdbx_description
1 polymer ?
#
loop_
_entity_poly.entity_id
_entity_poly.type
_entity_poly.pdbx_seq_one_letter_code
_entity_poly.pdbx_strand_id
1 'polypeptide(L)'
;MAQGLSNSAACREVGINRKTGSRWRYGRKVVDRSGREHVYPPITEKRETGGGSPRFLSEDERIVIADLLRAKKSLRGIARELGRDPATISREVRRNRNPRTGKYHPFQAQRRAAVRRARSKDGKIRRDPELKEFIQQHLDRRWSPEHQPGPALGVPGRA
;
A
#
# COMPACT_ATOMS: atom_id res chain seq x y z
N MET A 1 10.86 -5.92 -22.48
CA MET A 1 11.96 -5.26 -23.23
C MET A 1 11.34 -4.16 -24.04
N ALA A 2 11.70 -2.91 -23.74
CA ALA A 2 11.24 -1.76 -24.51
C ALA A 2 11.94 -1.59 -25.88
N GLN A 3 13.04 -2.31 -26.15
CA GLN A 3 13.99 -2.00 -27.24
C GLN A 3 14.38 -3.18 -28.16
N GLY A 4 13.64 -4.30 -28.17
CA GLY A 4 13.90 -5.44 -29.09
C GLY A 4 15.19 -6.26 -28.88
N LEU A 5 16.15 -5.78 -28.07
CA LEU A 5 17.57 -6.17 -27.93
C LEU A 5 17.95 -7.63 -27.53
N SER A 6 17.07 -8.62 -27.64
CA SER A 6 17.25 -10.00 -27.10
C SER A 6 17.54 -10.07 -25.59
N ASN A 7 17.64 -11.28 -25.01
CA ASN A 7 18.13 -11.41 -23.63
C ASN A 7 19.67 -11.49 -23.56
N SER A 8 20.30 -12.13 -24.55
CA SER A 8 21.75 -12.39 -24.55
C SER A 8 22.59 -11.13 -24.81
N ALA A 9 22.17 -10.27 -25.74
CA ALA A 9 22.89 -9.02 -26.03
C ALA A 9 22.72 -8.03 -24.87
N ALA A 10 21.50 -7.85 -24.34
CA ALA A 10 21.26 -7.06 -23.14
C ALA A 10 22.10 -7.51 -21.93
N CYS A 11 22.31 -8.83 -21.74
CA CYS A 11 23.21 -9.32 -20.69
C CYS A 11 24.68 -8.92 -20.92
N ARG A 12 25.14 -8.97 -22.18
CA ARG A 12 26.51 -8.57 -22.55
C ARG A 12 26.73 -7.07 -22.32
N GLU A 13 25.77 -6.25 -22.74
CA GLU A 13 25.80 -4.79 -22.59
C GLU A 13 25.94 -4.35 -21.12
N VAL A 14 25.16 -4.98 -20.24
CA VAL A 14 25.13 -4.67 -18.79
C VAL A 14 26.21 -5.45 -18.00
N GLY A 15 27.06 -6.23 -18.67
CA GLY A 15 28.14 -7.01 -18.04
C GLY A 15 27.67 -8.15 -17.12
N ILE A 16 26.44 -8.65 -17.29
CA ILE A 16 25.84 -9.69 -16.44
C ILE A 16 25.84 -11.08 -17.09
N ASN A 17 25.87 -12.13 -16.28
CA ASN A 17 25.78 -13.51 -16.76
C ASN A 17 24.40 -13.78 -17.41
N ARG A 18 24.36 -14.42 -18.58
CA ARG A 18 23.12 -14.80 -19.29
C ARG A 18 22.12 -15.56 -18.41
N LYS A 19 22.57 -16.45 -17.52
CA LYS A 19 21.68 -17.16 -16.57
C LYS A 19 21.05 -16.22 -15.56
N THR A 20 21.75 -15.15 -15.14
CA THR A 20 21.21 -14.11 -14.25
C THR A 20 20.14 -13.30 -14.95
N GLY A 21 20.39 -12.81 -16.18
CA GLY A 21 19.38 -12.09 -16.94
C GLY A 21 18.14 -12.93 -17.26
N SER A 22 18.29 -14.22 -17.57
CA SER A 22 17.14 -15.12 -17.74
C SER A 22 16.33 -15.30 -16.45
N ARG A 23 16.99 -15.42 -15.28
CA ARG A 23 16.30 -15.47 -13.97
C ARG A 23 15.58 -14.15 -13.65
N TRP A 24 16.15 -13.01 -14.02
CA TRP A 24 15.48 -11.71 -13.85
C TRP A 24 14.28 -11.59 -14.79
N ARG A 25 14.35 -12.10 -16.02
CA ARG A 25 13.26 -12.04 -17.00
C ARG A 25 12.08 -12.96 -16.69
N TYR A 26 12.33 -14.19 -16.25
CA TYR A 26 11.31 -15.23 -16.10
C TYR A 26 11.04 -15.63 -14.64
N GLY A 27 11.79 -15.04 -13.70
CA GLY A 27 11.78 -15.46 -12.31
C GLY A 27 12.64 -16.72 -12.08
N ARG A 28 12.60 -17.22 -10.85
CA ARG A 28 13.22 -18.49 -10.46
C ARG A 28 12.47 -19.11 -9.27
N LYS A 29 12.23 -20.41 -9.33
CA LYS A 29 11.86 -21.22 -8.16
C LYS A 29 13.12 -21.88 -7.57
N VAL A 30 13.25 -21.89 -6.25
CA VAL A 30 14.35 -22.55 -5.52
C VAL A 30 13.75 -23.29 -4.34
N VAL A 31 13.89 -24.62 -4.33
CA VAL A 31 13.55 -25.43 -3.15
C VAL A 31 14.78 -25.51 -2.25
N ASP A 32 14.62 -25.23 -0.96
CA ASP A 32 15.70 -25.38 0.02
C ASP A 32 15.91 -26.85 0.44
N ARG A 33 16.96 -27.12 1.24
CA ARG A 33 17.25 -28.48 1.72
C ARG A 33 16.19 -29.04 2.69
N SER A 34 15.27 -28.20 3.16
CA SER A 34 14.14 -28.59 4.02
C SER A 34 12.82 -28.72 3.25
N GLY A 35 12.84 -28.60 1.92
CA GLY A 35 11.66 -28.74 1.06
C GLY A 35 10.84 -27.45 0.87
N ARG A 36 11.28 -26.30 1.41
CA ARG A 36 10.52 -25.03 1.28
C ARG A 36 10.79 -24.38 -0.07
N GLU A 37 9.73 -23.98 -0.77
CA GLU A 37 9.83 -23.31 -2.07
C GLU A 37 9.95 -21.79 -1.92
N HIS A 38 11.08 -21.24 -2.36
CA HIS A 38 11.30 -19.80 -2.56
C HIS A 38 11.03 -19.42 -4.02
N VAL A 39 9.97 -18.66 -4.25
CA VAL A 39 9.61 -18.12 -5.56
C VAL A 39 10.12 -16.69 -5.70
N TYR A 40 11.07 -16.49 -6.61
CA TYR A 40 11.53 -15.18 -7.04
C TYR A 40 10.77 -14.80 -8.32
N PRO A 41 9.82 -13.84 -8.29
CA PRO A 41 9.10 -13.42 -9.49
C PRO A 41 10.02 -12.71 -10.49
N PRO A 42 9.65 -12.65 -11.77
CA PRO A 42 10.39 -11.87 -12.76
C PRO A 42 10.39 -10.38 -12.40
N ILE A 43 11.52 -9.72 -12.68
CA ILE A 43 11.68 -8.27 -12.56
C ILE A 43 11.09 -7.63 -13.83
N THR A 44 9.77 -7.57 -13.90
CA THR A 44 9.03 -6.89 -14.97
C THR A 44 8.92 -5.39 -14.68
N GLU A 45 9.06 -4.57 -15.73
CA GLU A 45 9.09 -3.10 -15.66
C GLU A 45 7.77 -2.46 -15.16
N LYS A 46 6.67 -3.23 -15.10
CA LYS A 46 5.46 -2.85 -14.38
C LYS A 46 5.42 -3.51 -13.01
N ARG A 47 5.91 -2.81 -11.99
CA ARG A 47 5.12 -2.72 -10.76
C ARG A 47 3.84 -1.99 -11.12
N GLU A 48 2.69 -2.60 -10.91
CA GLU A 48 1.43 -1.88 -11.03
C GLU A 48 1.43 -0.76 -9.99
N THR A 49 1.32 0.48 -10.44
CA THR A 49 1.22 1.66 -9.56
C THR A 49 -0.16 1.78 -8.90
N GLY A 50 -1.03 0.79 -9.10
CA GLY A 50 -2.21 0.51 -8.29
C GLY A 50 -2.09 -0.89 -7.65
N GLY A 51 -2.69 -1.16 -6.49
CA GLY A 51 -3.61 -0.32 -5.73
C GLY A 51 -3.10 0.02 -4.33
N GLY A 52 -2.55 1.23 -4.16
CA GLY A 52 -2.75 1.94 -2.89
C GLY A 52 -4.25 2.19 -2.73
N SER A 53 -4.84 1.82 -1.59
CA SER A 53 -6.30 1.86 -1.35
C SER A 53 -6.99 3.12 -1.91
N PRO A 54 -8.26 3.07 -2.35
CA PRO A 54 -8.97 4.26 -2.84
C PRO A 54 -8.96 5.45 -1.85
N ARG A 55 -8.89 5.15 -0.54
CA ARG A 55 -8.79 6.13 0.56
C ARG A 55 -7.42 6.78 0.75
N PHE A 56 -6.31 6.12 0.39
CA PHE A 56 -4.97 6.57 0.73
C PHE A 56 -4.00 6.45 -0.45
N LEU A 57 -3.32 7.56 -0.77
CA LEU A 57 -2.19 7.57 -1.69
C LEU A 57 -1.06 6.66 -1.18
N SER A 58 -0.47 5.90 -2.09
CA SER A 58 0.73 5.07 -1.90
C SER A 58 2.02 5.92 -1.84
N GLU A 59 3.17 5.28 -1.69
CA GLU A 59 4.46 5.97 -1.80
C GLU A 59 4.81 6.30 -3.25
N ASP A 60 4.59 5.36 -4.16
CA ASP A 60 4.83 5.52 -5.60
C ASP A 60 3.99 6.66 -6.19
N GLU A 61 2.72 6.78 -5.82
CA GLU A 61 1.86 7.90 -6.22
C GLU A 61 2.41 9.25 -5.73
N ARG A 62 3.03 9.30 -4.54
CA ARG A 62 3.67 10.53 -4.04
C ARG A 62 4.94 10.87 -4.81
N ILE A 63 5.72 9.86 -5.20
CA ILE A 63 6.90 10.06 -6.05
C ILE A 63 6.46 10.66 -7.39
N VAL A 64 5.44 10.09 -8.04
CA VAL A 64 4.86 10.64 -9.28
C VAL A 64 4.32 12.06 -9.07
N ILE A 65 3.60 12.35 -7.97
CA ILE A 65 3.18 13.73 -7.64
C ILE A 65 4.40 14.67 -7.58
N ALA A 66 5.50 14.25 -6.96
CA ALA A 66 6.70 15.08 -6.84
C ALA A 66 7.33 15.39 -8.21
N ASP A 67 7.41 14.40 -9.10
CA ASP A 67 8.00 14.56 -10.42
C ASP A 67 7.12 15.38 -11.37
N LEU A 68 5.80 15.16 -11.36
CA LEU A 68 4.87 15.96 -12.16
C LEU A 68 4.77 17.41 -11.68
N LEU A 69 4.95 17.66 -10.37
CA LEU A 69 5.10 19.03 -9.83
C LEU A 69 6.41 19.69 -10.28
N ARG A 70 7.52 18.95 -10.37
CA ARG A 70 8.79 19.45 -10.94
C ARG A 70 8.63 19.80 -12.42
N ALA A 71 7.89 18.98 -13.16
CA ALA A 71 7.48 19.22 -14.54
C ALA A 71 6.39 20.32 -14.69
N LYS A 72 6.05 21.06 -13.62
CA LYS A 72 5.06 22.14 -13.59
C LYS A 72 3.64 21.74 -14.06
N LYS A 73 3.27 20.46 -14.05
CA LYS A 73 1.89 20.04 -14.38
C LYS A 73 0.90 20.60 -13.35
N SER A 74 -0.29 20.98 -13.81
CA SER A 74 -1.36 21.45 -12.93
C SER A 74 -1.88 20.33 -12.03
N LEU A 75 -2.38 20.66 -10.84
CA LEU A 75 -2.93 19.66 -9.89
C LEU A 75 -4.08 18.83 -10.51
N ARG A 76 -4.86 19.41 -11.42
CA ARG A 76 -5.92 18.72 -12.18
C ARG A 76 -5.36 17.78 -13.27
N GLY A 77 -4.18 18.06 -13.81
CA GLY A 77 -3.46 17.16 -14.72
C GLY A 77 -2.90 15.95 -13.98
N ILE A 78 -2.19 16.20 -12.88
CA ILE A 78 -1.65 15.17 -11.96
C ILE A 78 -2.76 14.23 -11.48
N ALA A 79 -3.92 14.79 -11.11
CA ALA A 79 -5.10 14.03 -10.68
C ALA A 79 -5.61 13.06 -11.76
N ARG A 80 -5.75 13.51 -13.02
CA ARG A 80 -6.15 12.65 -14.14
C ARG A 80 -5.13 11.54 -14.41
N GLU A 81 -3.85 11.87 -14.40
CA GLU A 81 -2.75 10.94 -14.68
C GLU A 81 -2.62 9.82 -13.63
N LEU A 82 -3.03 10.09 -12.39
CA LEU A 82 -3.07 9.12 -11.29
C LEU A 82 -4.45 8.47 -11.09
N GLY A 83 -5.47 8.83 -11.87
CA GLY A 83 -6.84 8.36 -11.64
C GLY A 83 -7.43 8.76 -10.27
N ARG A 84 -6.98 9.88 -9.70
CA ARG A 84 -7.40 10.37 -8.37
C ARG A 84 -8.22 11.65 -8.47
N ASP A 85 -9.02 11.91 -7.45
CA ASP A 85 -9.76 13.16 -7.31
C ASP A 85 -8.81 14.39 -7.17
N PRO A 86 -9.05 15.50 -7.89
CA PRO A 86 -8.23 16.72 -7.79
C PRO A 86 -8.16 17.32 -6.37
N ALA A 87 -9.21 17.20 -5.55
CA ALA A 87 -9.16 17.69 -4.17
C ALA A 87 -8.27 16.79 -3.28
N THR A 88 -8.06 15.53 -3.63
CA THR A 88 -7.12 14.61 -2.96
C THR A 88 -5.68 15.03 -3.23
N ILE A 89 -5.31 15.27 -4.50
CA ILE A 89 -3.99 15.78 -4.87
C ILE A 89 -3.74 17.17 -4.24
N SER A 90 -4.71 18.08 -4.34
CA SER A 90 -4.62 19.42 -3.73
C SER A 90 -4.42 19.37 -2.21
N ARG A 91 -5.18 18.53 -1.48
CA ARG A 91 -5.03 18.33 -0.03
C ARG A 91 -3.68 17.71 0.33
N GLU A 92 -3.19 16.76 -0.45
CA GLU A 92 -1.88 16.13 -0.23
C GLU A 92 -0.71 17.11 -0.42
N VAL A 93 -0.70 17.83 -1.55
CA VAL A 93 0.35 18.81 -1.85
C VAL A 93 0.33 19.93 -0.82
N ARG A 94 -0.83 20.57 -0.58
CA ARG A 94 -0.96 21.65 0.42
C ARG A 94 -0.50 21.24 1.82
N ARG A 95 -0.81 20.02 2.26
CA ARG A 95 -0.49 19.54 3.62
C ARG A 95 0.98 19.15 3.80
N ASN A 96 1.70 18.80 2.74
CA ASN A 96 3.07 18.28 2.85
C ASN A 96 4.12 19.08 2.04
N ARG A 97 3.74 20.24 1.48
CA ARG A 97 4.67 21.25 0.95
C ARG A 97 5.51 21.84 2.10
N ASN A 98 6.79 22.07 1.86
CA ASN A 98 7.65 22.79 2.80
C ASN A 98 7.26 24.29 2.80
N PRO A 99 6.95 24.90 3.96
CA PRO A 99 6.48 26.29 4.02
C PRO A 99 7.58 27.31 3.69
N ARG A 100 8.87 27.00 3.94
CA ARG A 100 9.99 27.90 3.62
C ARG A 100 10.44 27.81 2.16
N THR A 101 10.44 26.60 1.58
CA THR A 101 11.04 26.37 0.24
C THR A 101 10.03 26.10 -0.86
N GLY A 102 8.74 25.91 -0.54
CA GLY A 102 7.72 25.51 -1.51
C GLY A 102 7.93 24.13 -2.14
N LYS A 103 8.92 23.35 -1.71
CA LYS A 103 9.20 22.02 -2.28
C LYS A 103 8.30 20.95 -1.65
N TYR A 104 7.81 20.03 -2.47
CA TYR A 104 7.07 18.84 -2.01
C TYR A 104 8.07 17.68 -1.86
N HIS A 105 8.01 16.96 -0.73
CA HIS A 105 8.95 15.87 -0.40
C HIS A 105 8.18 14.56 -0.18
N PRO A 106 8.20 13.60 -1.13
CA PRO A 106 7.31 12.43 -1.11
C PRO A 106 7.55 11.52 0.09
N PHE A 107 8.81 11.19 0.40
CA PHE A 107 9.18 10.34 1.54
C PHE A 107 8.79 10.96 2.90
N GLN A 108 8.88 12.30 3.04
CA GLN A 108 8.41 12.98 4.25
C GLN A 108 6.89 12.96 4.36
N ALA A 109 6.19 13.12 3.22
CA ALA A 109 4.74 13.06 3.16
C ALA A 109 4.22 11.65 3.49
N GLN A 110 4.87 10.59 3.00
CA GLN A 110 4.60 9.19 3.36
C GLN A 110 4.82 8.94 4.87
N ARG A 111 5.99 9.32 5.42
CA ARG A 111 6.27 9.17 6.87
C ARG A 111 5.21 9.89 7.72
N ARG A 112 4.85 11.13 7.36
CA ARG A 112 3.76 11.88 8.02
C ARG A 112 2.40 11.19 7.87
N ALA A 113 2.10 10.59 6.72
CA ALA A 113 0.86 9.83 6.51
C ALA A 113 0.82 8.52 7.30
N ALA A 114 1.95 7.84 7.49
CA ALA A 114 2.06 6.67 8.37
C ALA A 114 1.81 7.06 9.84
N VAL A 115 2.48 8.11 10.35
CA VAL A 115 2.28 8.60 11.73
C VAL A 115 0.83 9.04 11.97
N ARG A 116 0.20 9.76 11.02
CA ARG A 116 -1.22 10.16 11.14
C ARG A 116 -2.17 8.95 11.18
N ARG A 117 -1.88 7.88 10.43
CA ARG A 117 -2.66 6.62 10.47
C ARG A 117 -2.48 5.90 11.80
N ALA A 118 -1.25 5.76 12.30
CA ALA A 118 -0.99 5.18 13.62
C ALA A 118 -1.67 5.96 14.77
N ARG A 119 -1.84 7.27 14.62
CA ARG A 119 -2.54 8.15 15.58
C ARG A 119 -4.07 8.18 15.42
N SER A 120 -4.69 7.38 14.56
CA SER A 120 -6.16 7.42 14.39
C SER A 120 -6.89 6.75 15.56
N LYS A 121 -7.00 7.49 16.68
CA LYS A 121 -7.70 7.21 17.96
C LYS A 121 -7.56 5.78 18.49
N ASP A 122 -7.14 5.63 19.75
CA ASP A 122 -7.32 4.37 20.50
C ASP A 122 -8.69 3.77 20.19
N GLY A 123 -8.70 2.58 19.56
CA GLY A 123 -9.92 1.94 19.11
C GLY A 123 -10.87 1.70 20.28
N LYS A 124 -12.16 1.45 20.03
CA LYS A 124 -13.16 1.24 21.09
C LYS A 124 -12.64 0.30 22.19
N ILE A 125 -12.09 -0.83 21.78
CA ILE A 125 -11.44 -1.88 22.60
C ILE A 125 -10.33 -1.35 23.55
N ARG A 126 -9.62 -0.27 23.19
CA ARG A 126 -8.55 0.31 24.02
C ARG A 126 -9.03 1.44 24.93
N ARG A 127 -10.23 1.98 24.68
CA ARG A 127 -10.88 3.02 25.50
C ARG A 127 -11.86 2.44 26.52
N ASP A 128 -12.31 1.21 26.27
CA ASP A 128 -13.36 0.53 27.00
C ASP A 128 -12.78 -0.81 27.51
N PRO A 129 -12.37 -0.86 28.79
CA PRO A 129 -11.83 -2.07 29.40
C PRO A 129 -12.82 -3.23 29.44
N GLU A 130 -14.12 -2.93 29.63
CA GLU A 130 -15.18 -3.94 29.68
C GLU A 130 -15.35 -4.59 28.30
N LEU A 131 -15.38 -3.80 27.23
CA LEU A 131 -15.40 -4.31 25.85
C LEU A 131 -14.14 -5.11 25.51
N LYS A 132 -12.97 -4.71 26.02
CA LYS A 132 -11.72 -5.47 25.87
C LYS A 132 -11.82 -6.85 26.52
N GLU A 133 -12.30 -6.88 27.76
CA GLU A 133 -12.40 -8.10 28.56
C GLU A 133 -13.49 -9.03 28.01
N PHE A 134 -14.63 -8.48 27.59
CA PHE A 134 -15.68 -9.20 26.87
C PHE A 134 -15.15 -9.85 25.58
N ILE A 135 -14.40 -9.11 24.74
CA ILE A 135 -13.80 -9.67 23.52
C ILE A 135 -12.77 -10.75 23.85
N GLN A 136 -11.92 -10.54 24.86
CA GLN A 136 -10.92 -11.54 25.27
C GLN A 136 -11.58 -12.83 25.75
N GLN A 137 -12.59 -12.76 26.63
CA GLN A 137 -13.32 -13.92 27.12
C GLN A 137 -13.99 -14.75 26.00
N HIS A 138 -14.44 -14.11 24.91
CA HIS A 138 -15.01 -14.83 23.76
C HIS A 138 -13.93 -15.43 22.84
N LEU A 139 -12.80 -14.73 22.65
CA LEU A 139 -11.65 -15.27 21.90
C LEU A 139 -11.01 -16.47 22.61
N ASP A 140 -10.89 -16.44 23.94
CA ASP A 140 -10.36 -17.54 24.75
C ASP A 140 -11.25 -18.79 24.66
N ARG A 141 -12.56 -18.60 24.43
CA ARG A 141 -13.56 -19.66 24.15
C ARG A 141 -13.54 -20.15 22.70
N ARG A 142 -12.58 -19.73 21.88
CA ARG A 142 -12.44 -20.05 20.44
C ARG A 142 -13.69 -19.75 19.61
N TRP A 143 -14.45 -18.70 19.94
CA TRP A 143 -15.58 -18.30 19.10
C TRP A 143 -15.09 -17.81 17.72
N SER A 144 -15.51 -18.51 16.66
CA SER A 144 -15.47 -17.95 15.30
C SER A 144 -16.72 -17.07 15.09
N PRO A 145 -16.58 -15.82 14.60
CA PRO A 145 -17.69 -14.87 14.48
C PRO A 145 -18.71 -15.18 13.37
N GLU A 146 -18.61 -16.35 12.73
CA GLU A 146 -19.39 -16.74 11.54
C GLU A 146 -20.82 -17.20 11.85
N HIS A 147 -21.19 -17.31 13.13
CA HIS A 147 -22.52 -17.79 13.56
C HIS A 147 -23.19 -16.83 14.55
N GLN A 148 -24.04 -15.93 14.05
CA GLN A 148 -25.07 -15.25 14.83
C GLN A 148 -26.45 -15.44 14.18
N PRO A 149 -27.43 -16.05 14.87
CA PRO A 149 -28.79 -15.54 14.79
C PRO A 149 -28.85 -14.20 15.58
N GLY A 150 -29.55 -13.20 15.04
CA GLY A 150 -29.63 -11.87 15.66
C GLY A 150 -30.38 -11.88 17.01
N PRO A 151 -30.20 -10.83 17.85
CA PRO A 151 -30.82 -10.78 19.16
C PRO A 151 -32.35 -10.62 19.05
N ALA A 152 -33.08 -11.60 19.60
CA ALA A 152 -34.52 -11.49 19.79
C ALA A 152 -34.81 -10.47 20.91
N LEU A 153 -35.45 -9.36 20.55
CA LEU A 153 -35.94 -8.36 21.51
C LEU A 153 -37.18 -8.89 22.23
N GLY A 154 -36.98 -9.64 23.32
CA GLY A 154 -38.03 -9.98 24.27
C GLY A 154 -38.27 -8.82 25.25
N VAL A 155 -39.28 -8.00 24.99
CA VAL A 155 -39.73 -6.96 25.94
C VAL A 155 -40.74 -7.59 26.91
N PRO A 156 -40.46 -7.70 28.22
CA PRO A 156 -41.47 -8.18 29.17
C PRO A 156 -42.51 -7.08 29.40
N GLY A 157 -43.78 -7.40 29.16
CA GLY A 157 -44.89 -6.50 29.44
C GLY A 157 -45.03 -6.20 30.94
N ARG A 158 -45.52 -5.00 31.26
CA ARG A 158 -46.08 -4.67 32.57
C ARG A 158 -47.60 -4.53 32.43
N ALA A 159 -48.30 -5.07 33.42
CA ALA A 159 -49.67 -4.67 33.75
C ALA A 159 -49.66 -3.31 34.47
#